data_AF-A0A4Q3CRW7-F1
#
_entry.id   AF-A0A4Q3CRW7-F1
#
_cell.length_a   1.000
_cell.length_b   1.000
_cell.length_c   1.000
_cell.angle_alpha   90.00
_cell.angle_beta   90.00
_cell.angle_gamma   90.00
#
_symmetry.space_group_name_H-M   'P 1'
#
loop_
_entity.id
_entity.type
_entity.pdbx_description
1 polymer ?
#
loop_
_entity_poly.entity_id
_entity_poly.type
_entity_poly.pdbx_seq_one_letter_code
_entity_poly.pdbx_strand_id
1 'polypeptide(L)' 'MDVEQIREFAIAMEGVEESFPFGESTLVFKVNGKIFLLLSLDATPVSFNVKCDP' A
#
# COMPACT_ATOMS: atom_id res chain seq x y z
N MET A 1 -3.09 5.78 13.16
CA MET A 1 -3.07 5.10 11.86
C MET A 1 -1.99 4.05 11.95
N ASP A 2 -2.38 2.78 11.94
CA ASP A 2 -1.47 1.64 11.90
C ASP A 2 -1.50 1.00 10.50
N VAL A 3 -0.65 -0.02 10.30
CA VAL A 3 -0.52 -0.74 9.03
C VAL A 3 -1.84 -1.38 8.61
N GLU A 4 -2.58 -1.97 9.54
CA GLU A 4 -3.85 -2.65 9.25
C GLU A 4 -4.92 -1.67 8.79
N GLN A 5 -5.04 -0.51 9.44
CA GLN A 5 -5.98 0.53 9.03
C GLN A 5 -5.73 1.04 7.61
N ILE A 6 -4.46 1.22 7.23
CA ILE A 6 -4.08 1.66 5.87
C ILE A 6 -4.41 0.55 4.86
N ARG A 7 -4.12 -0.70 5.22
CA ARG A 7 -4.43 -1.86 4.38
C ARG A 7 -5.92 -2.04 4.15
N GLU A 8 -6.73 -2.02 5.21
CA GLU A 8 -8.19 -2.09 5.14
C GLU A 8 -8.77 -0.99 4.25
N PHE A 9 -8.25 0.24 4.37
CA PHE A 9 -8.65 1.34 3.51
C PHE A 9 -8.30 1.09 2.03
N ALA A 10 -7.10 0.59 1.74
CA ALA A 10 -6.65 0.35 0.38
C ALA A 10 -7.45 -0.78 -0.30
N ILE A 11 -7.70 -1.90 0.38
CA ILE A 11 -8.44 -3.03 -0.19
C ILE A 11 -9.95 -2.76 -0.34
N ALA A 12 -10.48 -1.75 0.35
CA ALA A 12 -11.86 -1.32 0.19
C ALA A 12 -12.12 -0.64 -1.18
N MET A 13 -11.07 -0.23 -1.91
CA MET A 13 -11.20 0.31 -3.25
C MET A 13 -11.41 -0.81 -4.30
N GLU A 14 -12.31 -0.59 -5.24
CA GLU A 14 -12.66 -1.58 -6.26
C GLU A 14 -11.47 -1.86 -7.20
N GLY A 15 -11.20 -3.15 -7.44
CA GLY A 15 -10.14 -3.59 -8.35
C GLY A 15 -8.72 -3.43 -7.80
N VAL A 16 -8.57 -3.31 -6.47
CA VAL A 16 -7.26 -3.29 -5.82
C VAL A 16 -6.65 -4.68 -5.73
N GLU A 17 -5.37 -4.75 -6.05
CA GLU A 17 -4.52 -5.95 -5.94
C GLU A 17 -3.34 -5.68 -5.00
N GLU A 18 -3.08 -6.63 -4.11
CA GLU A 18 -1.94 -6.64 -3.19
C GLU A 18 -0.75 -7.43 -3.78
N SER A 19 0.47 -6.91 -3.64
CA SER A 19 1.68 -7.61 -4.12
C SER A 19 2.94 -7.21 -3.35
N PHE A 20 3.98 -8.04 -3.45
CA PHE A 20 5.31 -7.82 -2.85
C PHE A 20 6.43 -7.71 -3.92
N PRO A 21 6.38 -6.71 -4.82
CA PRO A 21 7.36 -6.59 -5.90
C PRO A 21 8.76 -6.15 -5.43
N PHE A 22 8.90 -5.68 -4.19
CA PHE A 22 10.14 -5.15 -3.63
C PHE A 22 10.64 -5.94 -2.39
N GLY A 23 10.21 -7.20 -2.26
CA GLY A 23 10.49 -8.05 -1.10
C GLY A 23 9.33 -8.13 -0.12
N GLU A 24 9.49 -8.90 0.95
CA GLU A 24 8.42 -9.30 1.88
C GLU A 24 8.00 -8.19 2.87
N SER A 25 8.79 -7.13 3.00
CA SER A 25 8.56 -6.05 3.96
C SER A 25 7.77 -4.86 3.40
N THR A 26 7.56 -4.81 2.07
CA THR A 26 6.87 -3.70 1.40
C THR A 26 5.65 -4.21 0.65
N LEU A 27 4.47 -3.94 1.21
CA LEU A 27 3.19 -4.25 0.61
C LEU A 27 2.81 -3.17 -0.40
N VAL A 28 2.53 -3.58 -1.64
CA VAL A 28 2.22 -2.65 -2.75
C VAL A 28 0.81 -2.89 -3.24
N PHE A 29 0.02 -1.82 -3.28
CA PHE A 29 -1.34 -1.82 -3.79
C PHE A 29 -1.39 -1.25 -5.21
N LYS A 30 -2.12 -1.94 -6.07
CA LYS A 30 -2.29 -1.60 -7.49
C LYS A 30 -3.76 -1.55 -7.86
N VAL A 31 -4.11 -0.69 -8.81
CA VAL A 31 -5.41 -0.72 -9.51
C VAL A 31 -5.11 -0.83 -11.00
N ASN A 32 -5.74 -1.79 -11.70
CA ASN A 32 -5.51 -2.02 -13.12
C ASN A 32 -4.01 -2.15 -13.48
N GLY A 33 -3.24 -2.87 -12.66
CA GLY A 33 -1.79 -3.05 -12.82
C GLY A 33 -0.92 -1.82 -12.51
N LYS A 34 -1.50 -0.68 -12.10
CA LYS A 34 -0.75 0.54 -11.75
C LYS A 34 -0.64 0.71 -10.24
N ILE A 35 0.58 0.91 -9.75
CA ILE A 35 0.87 1.16 -8.33
C ILE A 35 0.34 2.54 -7.93
N PHE A 36 -0.35 2.61 -6.78
CA PHE A 36 -0.81 3.86 -6.17
C PHE A 36 -0.42 4.01 -4.70
N LEU A 37 -0.17 2.91 -3.97
CA LEU A 37 0.22 2.93 -2.56
C LEU A 37 1.30 1.87 -2.28
N LEU A 38 2.32 2.24 -1.51
CA LEU A 38 3.34 1.34 -0.95
C LEU A 38 3.33 1.49 0.57
N LEU A 39 3.26 0.39 1.29
CA LEU A 39 3.18 0.35 2.75
C LEU A 39 4.34 -0.48 3.30
N SER A 40 5.15 0.10 4.18
CA SER A 40 6.25 -0.59 4.84
C SER A 40 5.76 -1.25 6.13
N LEU A 41 5.85 -2.58 6.20
CA LEU A 41 5.35 -3.37 7.34
C LEU A 41 6.28 -3.27 8.56
N ASP A 42 7.58 -3.10 8.33
CA ASP A 42 8.61 -3.06 9.38
C ASP A 42 8.94 -1.64 9.87
N ALA A 43 8.36 -0.61 9.24
CA ALA A 43 8.68 0.78 9.55
C ALA A 43 8.03 1.22 10.87
N THR A 44 8.84 1.70 11.81
CA THR A 44 8.39 2.32 13.06
C THR A 44 9.04 3.70 13.20
N PRO A 45 8.28 4.81 13.08
CA PRO A 45 6.83 4.89 12.90
C PRO A 45 6.37 4.41 11.51
N VAL A 46 5.09 4.04 11.39
CA VAL A 46 4.47 3.58 10.14
C VAL A 46 4.75 4.58 9.02
N SER A 47 5.27 4.08 7.90
CA SER A 47 5.56 4.88 6.71
C SER A 47 4.94 4.25 5.48
N PHE A 48 4.45 5.11 4.59
CA PHE A 48 3.84 4.72 3.33
C PHE A 48 4.08 5.79 2.26
N ASN A 49 4.03 5.38 0.99
CA ASN A 49 4.10 6.27 -0.15
C ASN A 49 2.80 6.17 -0.93
N VAL A 50 2.15 7.29 -1.20
CA VAL A 50 0.92 7.37 -1.98
C VAL A 50 1.12 8.33 -3.13
N LYS A 51 0.48 8.07 -4.28
CA LYS A 51 0.43 9.05 -5.36
C LYS A 51 -0.55 10.16 -5.01
N CYS A 52 -0.09 11.40 -5.14
CA CYS A 52 -0.90 12.61 -5.02
C CYS A 52 -1.04 13.27 -6.39
N ASP A 53 -2.10 14.06 -6.55
CA ASP A 53 -2.19 15.02 -7.65
C ASP A 53 -1.15 16.14 -7.43
N PRO A 54 -0.38 16.53 -8.48
CA PRO A 54 0.65 17.57 -8.38
C PRO A 54 0.09 18.99 -8.24
#